data_AF-A0A644YLM9-F1
#
_entry.id   AF-A0A644YLM9-F1
#
_cell.length_a   1.000
_cell.length_b   1.000
_cell.length_c   1.000
_cell.angle_alpha   90.00
_cell.angle_beta   90.00
_cell.angle_gamma   90.00
#
_symmetry.space_group_name_H-M   'P 1'
#
loop_
_entity.id
_entity.type
_entity.pdbx_description
1 polymer ?
#
loop_
_entity_poly.entity_id
_entity_poly.type
_entity_poly.pdbx_seq_one_letter_code
_entity_poly.pdbx_strand_id
1 'polypeptide(L)' 'MPKNGAQQLADRLVNAGAKGIWNFAPIDLNVSKDVIVENVNLTESLFTLSYLMKDDI' A
#
# COMPACT_ATOMS: atom_id res chain seq x y z
N MET A 1 6.30 11.64 -1.41
CA MET A 1 4.96 12.22 -1.14
C MET A 1 4.93 12.73 0.28
N PRO A 2 4.42 13.93 0.57
CA PRO A 2 4.28 14.37 1.95
C PRO A 2 3.40 13.38 2.72
N LYS A 3 3.68 13.16 4.01
CA LYS A 3 3.05 12.12 4.85
C LYS A 3 1.50 12.12 4.81
N ASN A 4 0.87 13.25 4.47
CA ASN A 4 -0.58 13.41 4.48
C ASN A 4 -1.26 13.16 3.11
N GLY A 5 -0.50 13.02 2.02
CA GLY A 5 -1.10 12.90 0.67
C GLY A 5 -1.83 11.59 0.44
N ALA A 6 -1.31 10.48 0.96
CA ALA A 6 -1.92 9.17 0.79
C ALA A 6 -3.24 9.03 1.57
N GLN A 7 -3.32 9.58 2.79
CA GLN A 7 -4.57 9.61 3.55
C GLN A 7 -5.64 10.45 2.85
N GLN A 8 -5.30 11.66 2.38
CA GLN A 8 -6.26 12.52 1.68
C GLN A 8 -6.78 11.87 0.40
N LEU A 9 -5.94 11.11 -0.30
CA LEU A 9 -6.37 10.35 -1.48
C LEU A 9 -7.29 9.20 -1.08
N ALA A 10 -6.96 8.45 -0.02
CA ALA A 10 -7.80 7.39 0.51
C ALA A 10 -9.20 7.91 0.87
N ASP A 11 -9.28 9.04 1.59
CA ASP A 11 -10.56 9.66 1.96
C ASP A 11 -11.42 9.99 0.72
N ARG A 12 -10.79 10.53 -0.34
CA ARG A 12 -11.48 10.84 -1.59
C ARG A 12 -11.98 9.59 -2.30
N LEU A 13 -11.20 8.51 -2.31
CA LEU A 13 -11.60 7.23 -2.91
C LEU A 13 -12.77 6.61 -2.15
N VAL A 14 -12.72 6.61 -0.81
CA VAL A 14 -13.81 6.12 0.04
C VAL A 14 -15.09 6.92 -0.18
N ASN A 15 -14.99 8.26 -0.22
CA ASN A 15 -16.14 9.13 -0.50
C ASN A 15 -16.74 8.93 -1.90
N ALA A 16 -15.93 8.47 -2.86
CA ALA A 16 -16.40 8.10 -4.19
C ALA A 16 -17.04 6.69 -4.25
N GLY A 17 -17.08 5.96 -3.13
CA GLY A 17 -17.69 4.64 -3.02
C GLY A 17 -16.73 3.46 -3.15
N ALA A 18 -15.42 3.69 -3.13
CA ALA A 18 -14.45 2.59 -3.13
C ALA A 18 -14.60 1.71 -1.88
N LYS A 19 -14.61 0.38 -2.08
CA LYS A 19 -14.70 -0.63 -1.00
C LYS A 19 -13.38 -1.37 -0.75
N GLY A 20 -12.37 -1.09 -1.56
CA GLY A 20 -11.05 -1.68 -1.45
C GLY A 20 -9.97 -0.68 -1.81
N ILE A 21 -8.87 -0.68 -1.04
CA ILE A 21 -7.67 0.11 -1.32
C ILE A 21 -6.47 -0.82 -1.27
N TRP A 22 -5.71 -0.83 -2.35
CA TRP A 22 -4.41 -1.48 -2.40
C TRP A 22 -3.32 -0.45 -2.08
N ASN A 23 -2.80 -0.48 -0.86
CA ASN A 23 -1.94 0.55 -0.31
C ASN A 23 -0.46 0.22 -0.51
N PHE A 24 0.20 0.99 -1.38
CA PHE A 24 1.66 0.95 -1.57
C PHE A 24 2.38 2.07 -0.82
N ALA A 25 1.66 2.94 -0.10
CA ALA A 25 2.28 4.00 0.68
C ALA A 25 2.90 3.42 1.95
N PRO A 26 4.04 3.95 2.43
CA PRO A 26 4.70 3.50 3.66
C PRO A 26 4.02 4.09 4.90
N ILE A 27 2.69 4.12 4.91
CA ILE A 27 1.85 4.57 6.03
C ILE A 27 0.61 3.70 6.11
N ASP A 28 0.07 3.55 7.30
CA ASP A 28 -1.25 2.97 7.49
C ASP A 28 -2.34 3.99 7.13
N LEU A 29 -3.32 3.57 6.34
CA LEU A 29 -4.48 4.38 5.99
C LEU A 29 -5.57 4.20 7.04
N ASN A 30 -6.11 5.31 7.54
CA ASN A 30 -7.26 5.31 8.43
C ASN A 30 -8.54 5.43 7.61
N VAL A 31 -9.23 4.32 7.38
CA VAL A 31 -10.49 4.27 6.63
C VAL A 31 -11.57 3.54 7.42
N SER A 32 -12.83 3.68 7.00
CA SER A 32 -13.95 2.97 7.63
C SER A 32 -13.83 1.45 7.50
N LYS A 33 -14.39 0.70 8.45
CA LYS A 33 -14.29 -0.77 8.54
C LYS A 33 -14.94 -1.52 7.35
N ASP A 34 -15.80 -0.85 6.58
CA ASP A 34 -16.41 -1.39 5.37
C ASP A 34 -15.51 -1.28 4.13
N VAL A 35 -14.30 -0.75 4.28
CA VAL A 35 -13.29 -0.62 3.23
C VAL A 35 -12.12 -1.54 3.57
N ILE A 36 -11.84 -2.51 2.69
CA ILE A 36 -10.72 -3.43 2.84
C ILE A 36 -9.44 -2.72 2.40
N VAL A 37 -8.39 -2.74 3.23
CA VAL A 37 -7.09 -2.17 2.89
C VAL A 37 -6.04 -3.28 2.89
N GLU A 38 -5.38 -3.47 1.76
CA GLU A 38 -4.26 -4.39 1.63
C GLU A 38 -2.96 -3.60 1.50
N ASN A 39 -2.06 -3.75 2.47
CA ASN A 39 -0.77 -3.07 2.48
C ASN A 39 0.28 -3.89 1.73
N VAL A 40 1.00 -3.26 0.80
CA VAL A 40 2.07 -3.91 0.03
C VAL A 40 3.40 -3.24 0.26
N ASN A 41 4.36 -4.04 0.74
CA ASN A 41 5.76 -3.68 0.79
C ASN A 41 6.49 -4.22 -0.46
N LEU A 42 6.40 -3.48 -1.56
CA LEU A 42 7.05 -3.89 -2.82
C LEU A 42 8.57 -4.01 -2.67
N THR A 43 9.16 -3.16 -1.82
CA THR A 43 10.60 -3.17 -1.54
C THR A 43 11.05 -4.51 -0.95
N GLU A 44 10.28 -5.09 -0.04
CA GLU A 44 10.55 -6.41 0.54
C GLU A 44 10.44 -7.54 -0.48
N SER A 45 9.42 -7.50 -1.35
CA SER A 45 9.29 -8.46 -2.45
C SER A 45 10.47 -8.40 -3.41
N LEU A 46 10.93 -7.19 -3.76
CA LEU A 46 12.09 -7.00 -4.63
C LEU A 46 13.40 -7.41 -3.94
N PHE A 47 13.56 -7.14 -2.64
CA PHE A 47 14.72 -7.62 -1.89
C PHE A 47 14.78 -9.14 -1.83
N THR A 48 13.64 -9.78 -1.57
CA THR A 48 13.52 -11.25 -1.58
C THR A 48 13.91 -11.82 -2.93
N LEU A 49 13.38 -11.25 -4.02
CA LEU A 49 13.72 -11.66 -5.38
C LEU A 49 15.22 -11.47 -5.68
N SER A 50 15.78 -10.32 -5.33
CA SER A 50 17.21 -10.01 -5.52
C SER A 50 18.11 -10.99 -4.77
N TYR A 51 17.74 -11.37 -3.54
CA TYR A 51 18.46 -12.37 -2.76
C TYR A 51 18.45 -13.74 -3.44
N LEU A 52 17.27 -14.21 -3.86
CA LEU A 52 17.12 -15.50 -4.56
C LEU A 52 17.93 -15.53 -5.86
N MET A 53 17.91 -14.45 -6.64
CA MET A 53 18.68 -14.34 -7.89
C MET A 53 20.20 -14.28 -7.66
N LYS A 54 20.66 -13.88 -6.47
CA LYS A 54 22.08 -13.83 -6.12
C LYS A 54 22.60 -15.19 -5.69
N ASP A 55 21.80 -16.01 -5.02
CA ASP A 55 22.19 -17.37 -4.61
C ASP A 55 22.28 -18.34 -5.82
N ASP A 56 21.69 -17.98 -6.97
CA ASP A 56 21.76 -18.72 -8.23
C ASP A 56 22.96 -18.34 -9.14
N ILE A 57 23.90 -17.50 -8.68
CA ILE A 57 25.14 -17.10 -9.40
C ILE A 57 26.39 -17.65 -8.71
#